data_AF-A0A844FL68-F1
#
_entry.id   AF-A0A844FL68-F1
#
_cell.length_a   1.000
_cell.length_b   1.000
_cell.length_c   1.000
_cell.angle_alpha   90.00
_cell.angle_beta   90.00
_cell.angle_gamma   90.00
#
_symmetry.space_group_name_H-M   'P 1'
#
loop_
_entity.id
_entity.type
_entity.pdbx_description
1 polymer ?
#
loop_
_entity_poly.entity_id
_entity_poly.type
_entity_poly.pdbx_seq_one_letter_code
_entity_poly.pdbx_strand_id
1 'polypeptide(L)'
;MTENTPNFDEILTKQLIDDQDPQIVSFQEDFYGDFYDYFVNLLKFKQLSQGISDEEMAQKKLSLYLDIFRSQDFPGKKTYRYCLTFDRKLNFLKEESDFTLSALTRDLKKQPDQVADYLAVREQVLAGLADRLNGQEGNARIQTFNEVLADIYDKYRLNRFKIAYRLQ
;
A
#
# COMPACT_ATOMS: atom_id res chain seq x y z
N MET A 1 -6.25 -4.13 -31.16
CA MET A 1 -6.57 -2.98 -30.29
C MET A 1 -5.24 -2.60 -29.66
N THR A 2 -4.66 -1.45 -30.03
CA THR A 2 -3.46 -0.96 -29.36
C THR A 2 -3.88 -0.50 -27.97
N GLU A 3 -3.62 -1.34 -26.96
CA GLU A 3 -3.65 -0.90 -25.58
C GLU A 3 -2.73 0.32 -25.47
N ASN A 4 -3.28 1.48 -25.13
CA ASN A 4 -2.48 2.65 -24.82
C ASN A 4 -1.64 2.30 -23.58
N THR A 5 -0.40 1.87 -23.82
CA THR A 5 0.58 1.69 -22.75
C THR A 5 0.78 3.07 -22.13
N PRO A 6 0.48 3.26 -20.84
CA PRO A 6 0.60 4.56 -20.20
C PRO A 6 2.06 5.02 -20.29
N ASN A 7 2.28 6.32 -20.49
CA ASN A 7 3.64 6.85 -20.45
C ASN A 7 4.12 7.00 -19.00
N PHE A 8 5.42 7.27 -18.80
CA PHE A 8 5.96 7.42 -17.45
C PHE A 8 5.34 8.58 -16.68
N ASP A 9 5.03 9.71 -17.31
CA ASP A 9 4.44 10.87 -16.65
C ASP A 9 3.03 10.55 -16.11
N GLU A 10 2.23 9.82 -16.88
CA GLU A 10 0.90 9.35 -16.47
C GLU A 10 0.98 8.39 -15.27
N ILE A 11 1.97 7.48 -15.28
CA ILE A 11 2.20 6.55 -14.17
C ILE A 11 2.60 7.31 -12.91
N LEU A 12 3.61 8.17 -13.01
CA LEU A 12 4.12 8.92 -11.86
C LEU A 12 3.04 9.85 -11.28
N THR A 13 2.25 10.49 -12.14
CA THR A 13 1.15 11.37 -11.70
C THR A 13 0.10 10.60 -10.90
N LYS A 14 -0.28 9.39 -11.33
CA LYS A 14 -1.24 8.52 -10.61
C LYS A 14 -0.71 8.02 -9.26
N GLN A 15 0.60 8.06 -9.06
CA GLN A 15 1.29 7.60 -7.86
C GLN A 15 1.56 8.71 -6.85
N LEU A 16 1.07 9.91 -7.11
CA LEU A 16 1.13 11.01 -6.15
C LEU A 16 0.08 10.84 -5.04
N ILE A 17 0.48 11.24 -3.84
CA ILE A 17 -0.43 11.43 -2.71
C ILE A 17 -0.85 12.89 -2.72
N ASP A 18 -2.17 13.12 -2.73
CA ASP A 18 -2.71 14.44 -2.45
C ASP A 18 -2.75 14.68 -0.94
N ASP A 19 -1.90 15.58 -0.45
CA ASP A 19 -1.83 15.96 0.96
C ASP A 19 -3.13 16.61 1.47
N GLN A 20 -4.03 17.02 0.58
CA GLN A 20 -5.33 17.57 0.92
C GLN A 20 -6.46 16.55 0.84
N ASP A 21 -6.21 15.31 0.43
CA ASP A 21 -7.23 14.27 0.37
C ASP A 21 -7.64 13.85 1.79
N PRO A 22 -8.87 14.18 2.25
CA PRO A 22 -9.31 13.85 3.60
C PRO A 22 -9.51 12.35 3.81
N GLN A 23 -9.51 11.54 2.75
CA GLN A 23 -9.63 10.09 2.84
C GLN A 23 -8.31 9.39 3.17
N ILE A 24 -7.17 10.07 2.97
CA ILE A 24 -5.85 9.56 3.34
C ILE A 24 -5.51 10.04 4.75
N VAL A 25 -5.57 9.12 5.70
CA VAL A 25 -5.40 9.41 7.12
C VAL A 25 -3.99 9.04 7.56
N SER A 26 -3.29 9.99 8.20
CA SER A 26 -2.00 9.75 8.83
C SER A 26 -2.15 9.08 10.19
N PHE A 27 -1.24 8.18 10.52
CA PHE A 27 -1.19 7.55 11.83
C PHE A 27 -0.72 8.54 12.90
N GLN A 28 -1.36 8.51 14.08
CA GLN A 28 -1.07 9.45 15.16
C GLN A 28 0.12 9.01 16.01
N GLU A 29 0.42 7.71 16.06
CA GLU A 29 1.50 7.13 16.89
C GLU A 29 2.30 6.14 16.05
N ASP A 30 3.57 5.98 16.42
CA ASP A 30 4.40 4.90 15.90
C ASP A 30 3.89 3.59 16.47
N PHE A 31 3.76 2.56 15.63
CA PHE A 31 3.41 1.22 16.08
C PHE A 31 4.31 0.19 15.41
N TYR A 32 4.71 -0.79 16.20
CA TYR A 32 5.56 -1.91 15.84
C TYR A 32 4.99 -3.15 16.51
N GLY A 33 4.98 -4.30 15.83
CA GLY A 33 4.53 -5.57 16.42
C GLY A 33 3.33 -6.18 15.70
N ASP A 34 2.28 -6.53 16.45
CA ASP A 34 1.12 -7.29 15.96
C ASP A 34 0.22 -6.46 15.02
N PHE A 35 0.68 -6.32 13.78
CA PHE A 35 0.04 -5.55 12.72
C PHE A 35 -1.38 -6.06 12.43
N TYR A 36 -1.59 -7.38 12.46
CA TYR A 36 -2.88 -7.98 12.16
C TYR A 36 -3.94 -7.53 13.17
N ASP A 37 -3.68 -7.69 14.46
CA ASP A 37 -4.60 -7.28 15.52
C ASP A 37 -4.82 -5.76 15.51
N TYR A 38 -3.76 -4.99 15.24
CA TYR A 38 -3.86 -3.55 15.08
C TYR A 38 -4.87 -3.17 13.97
N PHE A 39 -4.75 -3.73 12.77
CA PHE A 39 -5.64 -3.38 11.65
C PHE A 39 -7.06 -3.93 11.83
N VAL A 40 -7.23 -5.12 12.42
CA VAL A 40 -8.56 -5.62 12.78
C VAL A 40 -9.25 -4.66 13.76
N ASN A 41 -8.53 -4.19 14.77
CA ASN A 41 -9.07 -3.26 15.75
C ASN A 41 -9.33 -1.88 15.13
N LEU A 42 -8.47 -1.40 14.23
CA LEU A 42 -8.71 -0.19 13.45
C LEU A 42 -10.02 -0.26 12.66
N LEU A 43 -10.24 -1.36 11.93
CA LEU A 43 -11.46 -1.57 11.16
C LEU A 43 -12.69 -1.60 12.08
N LYS A 44 -12.66 -2.38 13.15
CA LYS A 44 -13.76 -2.42 14.15
C LYS A 44 -14.04 -1.04 14.74
N PHE A 45 -12.99 -0.29 15.09
CA PHE A 45 -13.14 1.06 15.63
C PHE A 45 -13.79 2.01 14.63
N LYS A 46 -13.38 1.98 13.35
CA LYS A 46 -14.01 2.79 12.30
C LYS A 46 -15.46 2.41 12.08
N GLN A 47 -15.76 1.12 12.09
CA GLN A 47 -17.13 0.63 11.99
C GLN A 47 -18.02 1.24 13.08
N LEU A 48 -17.58 1.15 14.34
CA LEU A 48 -18.33 1.65 15.49
C LEU A 48 -18.41 3.18 15.54
N SER A 49 -17.29 3.88 15.31
CA SER A 49 -17.23 5.34 15.43
C SER A 49 -17.95 6.09 14.30
N GLN A 50 -18.11 5.46 13.13
CA GLN A 50 -18.78 6.05 11.96
C GLN A 50 -20.19 5.49 11.73
N GLY A 51 -20.64 4.52 12.54
CA GLY A 51 -21.95 3.89 12.40
C GLY A 51 -22.11 3.07 11.12
N ILE A 52 -21.02 2.52 10.59
CA ILE A 52 -21.00 1.73 9.36
C ILE A 52 -21.60 0.35 9.65
N SER A 53 -22.55 -0.10 8.83
CA SER A 53 -23.14 -1.44 9.00
C SER A 53 -22.13 -2.55 8.68
N ASP A 54 -22.40 -3.78 9.12
CA ASP A 54 -21.54 -4.92 8.76
C ASP A 54 -21.49 -5.16 7.24
N GLU A 55 -22.61 -4.95 6.55
CA GLU A 55 -22.73 -5.08 5.09
C GLU A 55 -21.92 -4.02 4.36
N GLU A 56 -22.00 -2.75 4.81
CA GLU A 56 -21.21 -1.67 4.23
C GLU A 56 -19.72 -1.90 4.50
N MET A 57 -19.36 -2.27 5.72
CA MET A 57 -17.96 -2.53 6.10
C MET A 57 -17.38 -3.75 5.38
N ALA A 58 -18.21 -4.73 4.97
CA ALA A 58 -17.76 -5.86 4.17
C ALA A 58 -17.33 -5.46 2.74
N GLN A 59 -17.81 -4.32 2.25
CA GLN A 59 -17.42 -3.76 0.95
C GLN A 59 -16.21 -2.83 1.05
N LYS A 60 -15.85 -2.40 2.27
CA LYS A 60 -14.71 -1.52 2.51
C LYS A 60 -13.38 -2.22 2.29
N LYS A 61 -12.42 -1.46 1.79
CA LYS A 61 -11.03 -1.88 1.59
C LYS A 61 -10.08 -0.96 2.33
N LEU A 62 -9.08 -1.55 2.97
CA LEU A 62 -8.00 -0.85 3.64
C LEU A 62 -6.80 -0.75 2.69
N SER A 63 -6.49 0.44 2.21
CA SER A 63 -5.25 0.71 1.47
C SER A 63 -4.21 1.30 2.41
N LEU A 64 -3.05 0.66 2.52
CA LEU A 64 -1.90 1.12 3.31
C LEU A 64 -0.84 1.70 2.39
N TYR A 65 -0.55 2.99 2.57
CA TYR A 65 0.54 3.69 1.89
C TYR A 65 1.80 3.60 2.73
N LEU A 66 2.85 2.95 2.22
CA LEU A 66 4.07 2.63 2.95
C LEU A 66 5.31 3.26 2.31
N ASP A 67 6.26 3.71 3.15
CA ASP A 67 7.43 4.51 2.77
C ASP A 67 7.01 5.72 1.94
N ILE A 68 6.26 6.64 2.56
CA ILE A 68 5.88 7.93 1.96
C ILE A 68 7.09 8.86 1.94
N PHE A 69 7.36 9.47 0.79
CA PHE A 69 8.45 10.42 0.60
C PHE A 69 8.10 11.50 -0.40
N ARG A 70 8.92 12.56 -0.48
CA ARG A 70 8.77 13.62 -1.47
C ARG A 70 9.19 13.11 -2.85
N SER A 71 8.33 13.28 -3.85
CA SER A 71 8.65 12.93 -5.23
C SER A 71 9.83 13.78 -5.72
N GLN A 72 10.76 13.14 -6.44
CA GLN A 72 11.85 13.84 -7.12
C GLN A 72 11.36 14.42 -8.46
N ASP A 73 10.42 13.73 -9.10
CA ASP A 73 9.83 14.09 -10.39
C ASP A 73 8.81 15.23 -10.25
N PHE A 74 8.13 15.32 -9.11
CA PHE A 74 7.14 16.36 -8.79
C PHE A 74 7.48 17.10 -7.48
N PRO A 75 8.27 18.19 -7.56
CA PRO A 75 8.67 18.95 -6.38
C PRO A 75 7.50 19.40 -5.51
N GLY A 76 7.62 19.17 -4.20
CA GLY A 76 6.59 19.52 -3.22
C GLY A 76 5.42 18.53 -3.12
N LYS A 77 5.34 17.53 -4.00
CA LYS A 77 4.36 16.45 -3.93
C LYS A 77 4.93 15.24 -3.19
N LYS A 78 4.06 14.46 -2.55
CA LYS A 78 4.43 13.18 -1.94
C LYS A 78 4.06 12.02 -2.85
N THR A 79 4.75 10.92 -2.69
CA THR A 79 4.44 9.62 -3.26
C THR A 79 4.73 8.56 -2.21
N TYR A 80 4.55 7.29 -2.54
CA TYR A 80 4.74 6.14 -1.66
C TYR A 80 5.60 5.10 -2.38
N ARG A 81 6.11 4.12 -1.64
CA ARG A 81 6.75 2.95 -2.24
C ARG A 81 5.75 1.85 -2.56
N TYR A 82 4.91 1.51 -1.58
CA TYR A 82 3.85 0.53 -1.72
C TYR A 82 2.51 1.15 -1.37
N CYS A 83 1.48 0.80 -2.12
CA CYS A 83 0.08 0.89 -1.69
C CYS A 83 -0.41 -0.55 -1.58
N LEU A 84 -0.54 -1.08 -0.37
CA LEU A 84 -1.02 -2.44 -0.14
C LEU A 84 -2.50 -2.39 0.24
N THR A 85 -3.36 -2.95 -0.60
CA THR A 85 -4.81 -2.94 -0.40
C THR A 85 -5.29 -4.29 0.12
N PHE A 86 -6.16 -4.25 1.11
CA PHE A 86 -6.75 -5.42 1.75
C PHE A 86 -8.27 -5.31 1.86
N ASP A 87 -8.97 -6.45 1.84
CA ASP A 87 -10.39 -6.49 2.19
C ASP A 87 -10.62 -6.40 3.71
N ARG A 88 -11.88 -6.41 4.16
CA ARG A 88 -12.24 -6.39 5.59
C ARG A 88 -11.61 -7.55 6.39
N LYS A 89 -11.39 -8.69 5.75
CA LYS A 89 -10.76 -9.85 6.39
C LYS A 89 -9.24 -9.77 6.33
N LEU A 90 -8.65 -8.67 5.85
CA LEU A 90 -7.21 -8.53 5.63
C LEU A 90 -6.64 -9.52 4.60
N ASN A 91 -7.44 -9.97 3.63
CA ASN A 91 -6.90 -10.65 2.45
C ASN A 91 -6.26 -9.63 1.53
N PHE A 92 -5.09 -9.93 0.99
CA PHE A 92 -4.37 -9.02 0.11
C PHE A 92 -5.01 -8.97 -1.28
N LEU A 93 -5.29 -7.77 -1.79
CA LEU A 93 -5.91 -7.51 -3.09
C LEU A 93 -4.85 -7.00 -4.05
N LYS A 94 -4.24 -7.92 -4.82
CA LYS A 94 -3.09 -7.64 -5.69
C LYS A 94 -3.42 -6.59 -6.76
N GLU A 95 -4.58 -6.72 -7.38
CA GLU A 95 -5.04 -5.90 -8.51
C GLU A 95 -5.30 -4.44 -8.10
N GLU A 96 -5.54 -4.20 -6.81
CA GLU A 96 -5.79 -2.89 -6.21
C GLU A 96 -4.59 -2.36 -5.41
N SER A 97 -3.49 -3.09 -5.45
CA SER A 97 -2.23 -2.72 -4.82
C SER A 97 -1.27 -2.15 -5.85
N ASP A 98 -0.27 -1.42 -5.38
CA ASP A 98 0.72 -0.78 -6.25
C ASP A 98 2.13 -0.82 -5.65
N PHE A 99 3.12 -0.89 -6.54
CA PHE A 99 4.53 -0.67 -6.26
C PHE A 99 5.01 0.42 -7.21
N THR A 100 5.38 1.57 -6.67
CA THR A 100 5.49 2.77 -7.50
C THR A 100 6.73 2.78 -8.38
N LEU A 101 6.64 3.46 -9.52
CA LEU A 101 7.80 3.73 -10.35
C LEU A 101 8.83 4.58 -9.59
N SER A 102 8.35 5.52 -8.77
CA SER A 102 9.19 6.32 -7.86
C SER A 102 10.00 5.46 -6.88
N ALA A 103 9.49 4.29 -6.48
CA ALA A 103 10.26 3.34 -5.68
C ALA A 103 11.42 2.73 -6.46
N LEU A 104 11.14 2.29 -7.68
CA LEU A 104 12.13 1.67 -8.55
C LEU A 104 13.22 2.67 -8.94
N THR A 105 12.85 3.90 -9.29
CA THR A 105 13.80 4.97 -9.65
C THR A 105 14.69 5.34 -8.46
N ARG A 106 14.13 5.37 -7.24
CA ARG A 106 14.89 5.60 -6.00
C ARG A 106 15.93 4.52 -5.74
N ASP A 107 15.61 3.26 -6.00
CA ASP A 107 16.51 2.13 -5.76
C ASP A 107 17.60 2.02 -6.84
N LEU A 108 17.25 2.26 -8.10
CA LEU A 108 18.18 2.20 -9.25
C LEU A 108 18.95 3.52 -9.47
N LYS A 109 18.54 4.61 -8.82
CA LYS A 109 19.04 5.99 -9.01
C LYS A 109 18.95 6.48 -10.47
N LYS A 110 18.11 5.85 -11.29
CA LYS A 110 17.83 6.17 -12.71
C LYS A 110 16.43 5.69 -13.08
N GLN A 111 15.82 6.33 -14.08
CA GLN A 111 14.54 5.92 -14.63
C GLN A 111 14.71 4.68 -15.52
N PRO A 112 13.78 3.71 -15.49
CA PRO A 112 13.75 2.62 -16.46
C PRO A 112 13.63 3.14 -17.89
N ASP A 113 14.23 2.42 -18.85
CA ASP A 113 14.20 2.82 -20.26
C ASP A 113 12.84 2.56 -20.91
N GLN A 114 12.09 1.56 -20.41
CA GLN A 114 10.78 1.19 -20.95
C GLN A 114 9.73 1.03 -19.84
N VAL A 115 8.51 1.48 -20.13
CA VAL A 115 7.36 1.29 -19.23
C VAL A 115 7.08 -0.20 -18.98
N ALA A 116 7.26 -1.04 -20.01
CA ALA A 116 7.05 -2.48 -19.89
C ALA A 116 7.94 -3.12 -18.82
N ASP A 117 9.20 -2.68 -18.68
CA ASP A 117 10.12 -3.18 -17.67
C ASP A 117 9.61 -2.86 -16.25
N TYR A 118 9.16 -1.63 -16.05
CA TYR A 118 8.53 -1.22 -14.80
C TYR A 118 7.29 -2.07 -14.49
N LEU A 119 6.39 -2.25 -15.46
CA LEU A 119 5.16 -3.03 -15.27
C LEU A 119 5.47 -4.49 -14.91
N ALA A 120 6.49 -5.08 -15.53
CA ALA A 120 6.95 -6.43 -15.21
C ALA A 120 7.50 -6.53 -13.77
N VAL A 121 8.32 -5.57 -13.35
CA VAL A 121 8.85 -5.53 -11.96
C VAL A 121 7.71 -5.33 -10.96
N ARG A 122 6.79 -4.40 -11.23
CA ARG A 122 5.60 -4.17 -10.41
C ARG A 122 4.80 -5.46 -10.25
N GLU A 123 4.50 -6.15 -11.34
CA GLU A 123 3.74 -7.40 -11.29
C GLU A 123 4.47 -8.48 -10.50
N GLN A 124 5.78 -8.67 -10.73
CA GLN A 124 6.59 -9.64 -9.99
C GLN A 124 6.57 -9.37 -8.48
N VAL A 125 6.71 -8.11 -8.07
CA VAL A 125 6.70 -7.70 -6.66
C VAL A 125 5.33 -7.97 -6.04
N LEU A 126 4.25 -7.57 -6.71
CA LEU A 126 2.89 -7.74 -6.19
C LEU A 126 2.45 -9.21 -6.16
N ALA A 127 2.85 -10.00 -7.16
CA ALA A 127 2.61 -11.45 -7.18
C ALA A 127 3.33 -12.15 -6.02
N GLY A 128 4.61 -11.82 -5.78
CA GLY A 128 5.35 -12.39 -4.65
C GLY A 128 4.76 -12.03 -3.28
N LEU A 129 4.18 -10.83 -3.14
CA LEU A 129 3.44 -10.46 -1.94
C LEU A 129 2.13 -11.24 -1.80
N ALA A 130 1.40 -11.44 -2.90
CA ALA A 130 0.16 -12.22 -2.90
C ALA A 130 0.41 -13.68 -2.51
N ASP A 131 1.46 -14.31 -3.05
CA ASP A 131 1.84 -15.69 -2.72
C ASP A 131 2.14 -15.85 -1.22
N ARG A 132 2.81 -14.87 -0.60
CA ARG A 132 3.08 -14.88 0.84
C ARG A 132 1.81 -14.62 1.66
N LEU A 133 1.10 -13.52 1.38
CA LEU A 133 0.00 -13.03 2.23
C LEU A 133 -1.26 -13.88 2.13
N ASN A 134 -1.54 -14.47 0.96
CA ASN A 134 -2.75 -15.26 0.70
C ASN A 134 -2.49 -16.77 0.62
N GLY A 135 -1.24 -17.23 0.69
CA GLY A 135 -0.88 -18.65 0.58
C GLY A 135 -1.10 -19.48 1.85
N GLN A 136 -1.51 -18.86 2.96
CA GLN A 136 -1.68 -19.51 4.27
C GLN A 136 -3.11 -19.32 4.79
N GLU A 137 -3.53 -20.20 5.71
CA GLU A 137 -4.84 -20.14 6.36
C GLU A 137 -4.73 -20.07 7.90
N GLY A 138 -5.81 -19.64 8.55
CA GLY A 138 -5.92 -19.58 10.02
C GLY A 138 -4.79 -18.78 10.67
N ASN A 139 -4.22 -19.31 11.76
CA ASN A 139 -3.16 -18.64 12.53
C ASN A 139 -1.87 -18.42 11.72
N ALA A 140 -1.55 -19.33 10.79
CA ALA A 140 -0.37 -19.19 9.95
C ALA A 140 -0.47 -17.92 9.07
N ARG A 141 -1.67 -17.62 8.56
CA ARG A 141 -1.91 -16.40 7.79
C ARG A 141 -1.68 -15.13 8.61
N ILE A 142 -2.11 -15.12 9.87
CA ILE A 142 -1.90 -13.99 10.79
C ILE A 142 -0.40 -13.77 11.02
N GLN A 143 0.33 -14.85 11.30
CA GLN A 143 1.78 -14.79 11.49
C GLN A 143 2.49 -14.28 10.22
N THR A 144 2.16 -14.84 9.05
CA THR A 144 2.76 -14.39 7.79
C THR A 144 2.44 -12.93 7.47
N PHE A 145 1.22 -12.47 7.76
CA PHE A 145 0.86 -11.05 7.62
C PHE A 145 1.77 -10.17 8.49
N ASN A 146 1.93 -10.53 9.76
CA ASN A 146 2.79 -9.79 10.69
C ASN A 146 4.25 -9.77 10.24
N GLU A 147 4.79 -10.92 9.81
CA GLU A 147 6.16 -11.03 9.30
C GLU A 147 6.38 -10.18 8.04
N VAL A 148 5.48 -10.25 7.05
CA VAL A 148 5.61 -9.47 5.81
C VAL A 148 5.58 -7.96 6.10
N LEU A 149 4.68 -7.52 6.97
CA LEU A 149 4.60 -6.10 7.32
C LEU A 149 5.81 -5.67 8.17
N ALA A 150 6.27 -6.49 9.11
CA ALA A 150 7.48 -6.24 9.88
C ALA A 150 8.71 -6.08 8.96
N ASP A 151 8.89 -7.02 8.01
CA ASP A 151 9.98 -6.98 7.03
C ASP A 151 10.00 -5.63 6.28
N ILE A 152 8.83 -5.15 5.85
CA ILE A 152 8.71 -3.87 5.14
C ILE A 152 9.03 -2.69 6.08
N TYR A 153 8.51 -2.72 7.31
CA TYR A 153 8.77 -1.68 8.31
C TYR A 153 10.25 -1.54 8.61
N ASP A 154 10.93 -2.66 8.84
CA ASP A 154 12.35 -2.70 9.17
C ASP A 154 13.21 -2.29 7.97
N LYS A 155 12.91 -2.85 6.79
CA LYS A 155 13.66 -2.56 5.56
C LYS A 155 13.70 -1.08 5.22
N TYR A 156 12.59 -0.35 5.43
CA TYR A 156 12.49 1.07 5.07
C TYR A 156 12.49 2.01 6.28
N ARG A 157 12.70 1.48 7.48
CA ARG A 157 12.66 2.21 8.75
C ARG A 157 11.40 3.08 8.83
N LEU A 158 10.26 2.42 8.72
CA LEU A 158 8.96 3.06 8.76
C LEU A 158 8.62 3.55 10.17
N ASN A 159 7.88 4.66 10.19
CA ASN A 159 7.31 5.31 11.36
C ASN A 159 6.05 6.04 10.90
N ARG A 160 5.25 6.56 11.84
CA ARG A 160 3.94 7.19 11.61
C ARG A 160 3.95 8.30 10.55
N PHE A 161 5.10 8.95 10.33
CA PHE A 161 5.24 10.03 9.34
C PHE A 161 5.47 9.54 7.91
N LYS A 162 5.81 8.26 7.75
CA LYS A 162 6.07 7.61 6.45
C LYS A 162 4.99 6.62 6.05
N ILE A 163 3.90 6.56 6.81
CA ILE A 163 2.80 5.66 6.55
C ILE A 163 1.48 6.42 6.64
N ALA A 164 0.52 6.01 5.83
CA ALA A 164 -0.85 6.50 5.89
C ALA A 164 -1.78 5.37 5.47
N TYR A 165 -3.08 5.54 5.69
CA TYR A 165 -4.07 4.60 5.21
C TYR A 165 -5.29 5.30 4.65
N ARG A 166 -6.03 4.59 3.80
CA ARG A 166 -7.35 4.98 3.32
C ARG A 166 -8.31 3.81 3.54
N LEU A 167 -9.52 4.12 3.97
CA LEU A 167 -10.62 3.16 4.06
C LEU A 167 -11.69 3.58 3.06
N GLN A 168 -11.88 2.78 2.00
CA GLN A 168 -12.75 3.11 0.86
C GLN A 168 -13.83 2.07 0.65
#